data_AF-A0A1H4QC28-F1
#
_entry.id   AF-A0A1H4QC28-F1
#
_cell.length_a   1.000
_cell.length_b   1.000
_cell.length_c   1.000
_cell.angle_alpha   90.00
_cell.angle_beta   90.00
_cell.angle_gamma   90.00
#
_symmetry.space_group_name_H-M   'P 1'
#
loop_
_entity.id
_entity.type
_entity.pdbx_description
1 polymer ?
#
loop_
_entity_poly.entity_id
_entity_poly.type
_entity_poly.pdbx_seq_one_letter_code
_entity_poly.pdbx_strand_id
1 'polypeptide(L)'
;MLAGLAVTVLVTLLQPGSSSSAVVPHPSASAAPATIYVHVLGAVSDPGLYRLTDGARVMDAVAAAGGFTADADQAGVNLARFVTDGEQVRVPTTGETTEQAQEGTDAGGLVNLNTASAEQLATLPRIGPALAQRIIAWRDDNGGFRSVDDLRSVSGIGEKTFAMLQELVTV
;
A
#
# COMPACT_ATOMS: atom_id res chain seq x y z
N MET A 1 -90.69 -20.51 -7.91
CA MET A 1 -91.24 -20.56 -6.54
C MET A 1 -90.15 -20.11 -5.58
N LEU A 2 -90.52 -19.20 -4.66
CA LEU A 2 -89.82 -18.76 -3.43
C LEU A 2 -88.38 -18.21 -3.58
N ALA A 3 -88.12 -16.91 -3.40
CA ALA A 3 -88.20 -16.15 -2.14
C ALA A 3 -87.31 -16.74 -1.03
N GLY A 4 -86.17 -16.08 -0.77
CA GLY A 4 -85.27 -16.38 0.33
C GLY A 4 -84.51 -15.11 0.73
N LEU A 5 -85.08 -14.41 1.70
CA LEU A 5 -84.57 -13.19 2.31
C LEU A 5 -83.46 -13.53 3.33
N ALA A 6 -82.64 -12.51 3.61
CA ALA A 6 -81.81 -12.32 4.81
C ALA A 6 -80.45 -13.03 4.84
N VAL A 7 -79.36 -12.27 5.01
CA VAL A 7 -78.91 -11.74 6.30
C VAL A 7 -77.62 -10.94 6.04
N THR A 8 -77.64 -9.70 6.51
CA THR A 8 -76.52 -8.76 6.51
C THR A 8 -75.52 -9.17 7.58
N VAL A 9 -74.26 -9.42 7.20
CA VAL A 9 -73.14 -9.42 8.16
C VAL A 9 -72.06 -8.50 7.61
N LEU A 10 -71.96 -7.35 8.27
CA LEU A 10 -70.92 -6.35 8.13
C LEU A 10 -69.65 -6.88 8.79
N VAL A 11 -68.59 -7.09 8.01
CA VAL A 11 -67.22 -7.21 8.54
C VAL A 11 -66.33 -6.29 7.72
N THR A 12 -66.16 -5.07 8.23
CA THR A 12 -65.18 -4.10 7.77
C THR A 12 -63.80 -4.53 8.27
N LEU A 13 -63.00 -5.19 7.44
CA LEU A 13 -61.57 -5.38 7.72
C LEU A 13 -60.78 -4.18 7.24
N LEU A 14 -60.44 -3.37 8.23
CA LEU A 14 -59.46 -2.31 8.23
C LEU A 14 -58.05 -2.90 7.98
N GLN A 15 -57.42 -2.57 6.85
CA GLN A 15 -55.96 -2.68 6.71
C GLN A 15 -55.41 -1.40 6.06
N PRO A 16 -54.88 -0.45 6.85
CA PRO A 16 -54.06 0.63 6.34
C PRO A 16 -52.58 0.21 6.38
N GLY A 17 -51.82 0.59 5.35
CA GLY A 17 -50.36 0.62 5.45
C GLY A 17 -49.61 0.16 4.20
N SER A 18 -49.82 0.80 3.06
CA SER A 18 -48.79 0.84 2.01
C SER A 18 -47.62 1.66 2.55
N SER A 19 -46.60 1.00 3.08
CA SER A 19 -45.32 1.63 3.42
C SER A 19 -44.59 2.00 2.12
N SER A 20 -44.91 3.17 1.59
CA SER A 20 -44.14 3.80 0.52
C SER A 20 -42.82 4.26 1.13
N SER A 21 -41.76 3.48 0.92
CA SER A 21 -40.41 3.81 1.35
C SER A 21 -39.98 5.11 0.66
N ALA A 22 -40.02 6.22 1.40
CA ALA A 22 -39.50 7.48 0.93
C ALA A 22 -38.00 7.32 0.73
N VAL A 23 -37.56 7.33 -0.53
CA VAL A 23 -36.15 7.54 -0.88
C VAL A 23 -35.84 8.97 -0.44
N VAL A 24 -35.18 9.09 0.72
CA VAL A 24 -34.48 10.31 1.07
C VAL A 24 -33.30 10.46 0.11
N PRO A 25 -33.23 11.54 -0.71
CA PRO A 25 -32.01 11.83 -1.42
C PRO A 25 -30.97 12.23 -0.37
N HIS A 26 -30.06 11.32 -0.03
CA HIS A 26 -28.82 11.72 0.62
C HIS A 26 -28.07 12.59 -0.39
N PRO A 27 -27.63 13.81 -0.02
CA PRO A 27 -26.63 14.49 -0.82
C PRO A 27 -25.40 13.58 -0.82
N SER A 28 -25.09 12.96 -1.96
CA SER A 28 -23.76 12.42 -2.21
C SER A 28 -22.81 13.60 -2.08
N ALA A 29 -22.21 13.75 -0.91
CA ALA A 29 -21.04 14.59 -0.75
C ALA A 29 -20.01 13.99 -1.70
N SER A 30 -19.87 14.61 -2.87
CA SER A 30 -18.77 14.39 -3.78
C SER A 30 -17.53 14.81 -3.01
N ALA A 31 -16.93 13.88 -2.27
CA ALA A 31 -15.62 14.08 -1.68
C ALA A 31 -14.70 14.42 -2.87
N ALA A 32 -14.19 15.66 -2.89
CA ALA A 32 -13.21 16.05 -3.89
C ALA A 32 -12.07 15.03 -3.81
N PRO A 33 -11.59 14.51 -4.96
CA PRO A 33 -10.60 13.47 -4.90
C PRO A 33 -9.33 14.04 -4.28
N ALA A 34 -8.82 13.36 -3.25
CA ALA A 34 -7.56 13.74 -2.62
C ALA A 34 -6.48 13.78 -3.70
N THR A 35 -5.58 14.76 -3.60
CA THR A 35 -4.53 14.98 -4.59
C THR A 35 -3.20 14.64 -3.94
N ILE A 36 -2.37 13.88 -4.64
CA ILE A 36 -1.08 13.41 -4.17
C ILE A 36 0.05 13.93 -5.07
N TYR A 37 1.26 14.05 -4.53
CA TYR A 37 2.46 14.44 -5.24
C TYR A 37 3.41 13.26 -5.36
N VAL A 38 3.84 12.97 -6.59
CA VAL A 38 4.74 11.86 -6.90
C VAL A 38 5.94 12.38 -7.68
N HIS A 39 7.14 12.04 -7.25
CA HIS A 39 8.38 12.41 -7.92
C HIS A 39 8.78 11.32 -8.91
N VAL A 40 8.76 11.60 -10.21
CA VAL A 40 9.11 10.65 -11.27
C VAL A 40 10.52 10.95 -11.80
N LEU A 41 11.37 9.93 -11.83
CA LEU A 41 12.78 10.00 -12.20
C LEU A 41 13.17 8.90 -13.20
N GLY A 42 14.31 9.07 -13.86
CA GLY A 42 14.93 8.05 -14.69
C GLY A 42 14.50 8.12 -16.16
N ALA A 43 14.26 6.97 -16.78
CA ALA A 43 13.98 6.81 -18.21
C ALA A 43 12.55 7.22 -18.60
N VAL A 44 12.17 8.46 -18.30
CA VAL A 44 10.91 9.10 -18.69
C VAL A 44 11.18 10.39 -19.45
N SER A 45 10.23 10.84 -20.27
CA SER A 45 10.43 12.00 -21.16
C SER A 45 10.69 13.30 -20.39
N ASP A 46 9.93 13.56 -19.33
CA ASP A 46 10.07 14.75 -18.48
C ASP A 46 10.15 14.33 -16.99
N PRO A 47 11.35 14.12 -16.45
CA PRO A 47 11.51 13.82 -15.02
C PRO A 47 11.11 15.02 -14.16
N GLY A 48 10.35 14.80 -13.08
CA GLY A 48 9.86 15.90 -12.26
C GLY A 48 8.81 15.50 -11.22
N LEU A 49 8.25 16.51 -10.56
CA LEU A 49 7.20 16.34 -9.54
C LEU A 49 5.82 16.48 -10.18
N TYR A 50 4.99 15.45 -10.04
CA TYR A 50 3.68 15.37 -10.67
C TYR A 50 2.56 15.34 -9.63
N ARG A 51 1.47 16.01 -9.97
CA ARG A 51 0.27 16.07 -9.15
C ARG A 51 -0.76 15.09 -9.70
N LEU A 52 -1.07 14.05 -8.94
CA LEU A 52 -1.96 12.96 -9.33
C LEU A 52 -3.18 12.89 -8.41
N THR A 53 -4.15 12.11 -8.84
CA THR A 53 -5.33 11.80 -8.02
C THR A 53 -5.00 10.66 -7.06
N ASP A 54 -5.50 10.70 -5.84
CA ASP A 54 -5.42 9.58 -4.91
C ASP A 54 -6.03 8.31 -5.54
N GLY A 55 -5.34 7.17 -5.38
CA GLY A 55 -5.64 5.93 -6.09
C GLY A 55 -5.05 5.82 -7.51
N ALA A 56 -4.24 6.79 -7.94
CA ALA A 56 -3.44 6.66 -9.17
C ALA A 56 -2.46 5.47 -9.08
N ARG A 57 -2.07 4.96 -10.25
CA ARG A 57 -1.05 3.91 -10.40
C ARG A 57 0.25 4.46 -10.94
N VAL A 58 1.31 3.67 -10.87
CA VAL A 58 2.62 4.03 -11.43
C VAL A 58 2.52 4.36 -12.93
N MET A 59 1.70 3.63 -13.69
CA MET A 59 1.45 3.95 -15.10
C MET A 59 0.92 5.38 -15.31
N ASP A 60 0.10 5.90 -14.39
CA ASP A 60 -0.47 7.25 -14.49
C ASP A 60 0.60 8.31 -14.20
N ALA A 61 1.50 8.02 -13.25
CA ALA A 61 2.65 8.87 -12.97
C ALA A 61 3.61 8.95 -14.15
N VAL A 62 3.92 7.81 -14.78
CA VAL A 62 4.76 7.77 -15.98
C VAL A 62 4.09 8.47 -17.16
N ALA A 63 2.78 8.30 -17.35
CA ALA A 63 2.04 9.01 -18.37
C ALA A 63 2.07 10.53 -18.16
N ALA A 64 1.93 11.00 -16.91
CA ALA A 64 2.08 12.40 -16.56
C ALA A 64 3.49 12.94 -16.86
N ALA A 65 4.52 12.10 -16.72
CA ALA A 65 5.91 12.40 -17.09
C ALA A 65 6.21 12.33 -18.61
N GLY A 66 5.17 12.29 -19.45
CA GLY A 66 5.34 12.21 -20.90
C GLY A 66 5.73 10.83 -21.42
N GLY A 67 5.53 9.78 -20.61
CA GLY A 67 5.79 8.40 -20.98
C GLY A 67 7.26 8.00 -20.86
N PHE A 68 7.53 6.75 -21.25
CA PHE A 68 8.85 6.16 -21.26
C PHE A 68 9.75 6.72 -22.37
N THR A 69 11.05 6.82 -22.11
CA THR A 69 12.04 7.01 -23.19
C THR A 69 12.30 5.69 -23.93
N ALA A 70 13.00 5.75 -25.07
CA ALA A 70 13.30 4.57 -25.89
C ALA A 70 14.17 3.53 -25.17
N ASP A 71 15.01 3.99 -24.25
CA ASP A 71 15.92 3.14 -23.49
C ASP A 71 15.30 2.64 -22.18
N ALA A 72 14.03 2.97 -21.88
CA ALA A 72 13.42 2.60 -20.60
C ALA A 72 13.18 1.09 -20.48
N ASP A 73 13.57 0.52 -19.34
CA ASP A 73 13.16 -0.83 -18.95
C ASP A 73 11.82 -0.78 -18.21
N GLN A 74 10.75 -1.01 -18.97
CA GLN A 74 9.40 -1.06 -18.42
C GLN A 74 9.18 -2.27 -17.50
N ALA A 75 9.94 -3.35 -17.66
CA ALA A 75 9.81 -4.55 -16.84
C ALA A 75 10.43 -4.34 -15.44
N GLY A 76 11.35 -3.38 -15.30
CA GLY A 76 11.97 -3.01 -14.03
C GLY A 76 11.04 -2.27 -13.05
N VAL A 77 9.79 -1.96 -13.43
CA VAL A 77 8.83 -1.25 -12.58
C VAL A 77 7.46 -1.93 -12.60
N ASN A 78 6.84 -2.11 -11.44
CA ASN A 78 5.46 -2.58 -11.36
C ASN A 78 4.48 -1.45 -11.73
N LEU A 79 4.12 -1.32 -13.00
CA LEU A 79 3.25 -0.26 -13.51
C LEU A 79 1.83 -0.27 -12.93
N ALA A 80 1.39 -1.43 -12.46
CA ALA A 80 0.05 -1.64 -11.94
C ALA A 80 -0.09 -1.27 -10.46
N ARG A 81 1.01 -1.07 -9.72
CA ARG A 81 0.92 -0.73 -8.30
C ARG A 81 0.36 0.69 -8.11
N PHE A 82 -0.38 0.88 -7.02
CA PHE A 82 -0.80 2.21 -6.61
C PHE A 82 0.40 3.05 -6.20
N VAL A 83 0.26 4.37 -6.41
CA VAL A 83 1.21 5.36 -5.89
C VAL A 83 0.63 6.04 -4.66
N THR A 84 1.51 6.46 -3.76
CA THR A 84 1.20 7.16 -2.52
C THR A 84 1.71 8.60 -2.54
N ASP A 85 1.18 9.45 -1.65
CA ASP A 85 1.66 10.82 -1.54
C ASP A 85 3.10 10.89 -1.02
N GLY A 86 3.90 11.74 -1.66
CA GLY A 86 5.33 11.91 -1.35
C GLY A 86 6.24 10.81 -1.91
N GLU A 87 5.70 9.88 -2.68
CA GLU A 87 6.44 8.75 -3.22
C GLU A 87 7.38 9.15 -4.37
N GLN A 88 8.49 8.41 -4.51
CA GLN A 88 9.41 8.53 -5.64
C GLN A 88 9.34 7.29 -6.54
N VAL A 89 9.01 7.50 -7.80
CA VAL A 89 8.98 6.47 -8.85
C VAL A 89 10.21 6.66 -9.72
N ARG A 90 11.10 5.66 -9.76
CA ARG A 90 12.24 5.62 -10.67
C ARG A 90 11.98 4.62 -11.78
N VAL A 91 12.18 5.05 -13.03
CA VAL A 91 12.17 4.17 -14.20
C VAL A 91 13.61 3.85 -14.61
N PRO A 92 14.05 2.58 -14.59
CA PRO A 92 15.39 2.20 -15.01
C PRO A 92 15.56 2.22 -16.53
N THR A 93 16.80 2.28 -16.99
CA THR A 93 17.16 2.04 -18.39
C THR A 93 17.43 0.56 -18.68
N THR A 94 17.31 0.15 -19.94
CA THR A 94 17.51 -1.24 -20.39
C THR A 94 18.97 -1.65 -20.18
N GLY A 95 19.18 -2.67 -19.35
CA GLY A 95 20.52 -3.14 -18.97
C GLY A 95 21.12 -2.43 -17.76
N GLU A 96 20.44 -1.43 -17.21
CA GLU A 96 20.72 -0.91 -15.87
C GLU A 96 20.21 -1.94 -14.87
N THR A 97 21.13 -2.67 -14.23
CA THR A 97 20.78 -3.42 -13.03
C THR A 97 20.42 -2.38 -11.98
N THR A 98 19.12 -2.19 -11.74
CA THR A 98 18.62 -1.26 -10.74
C THR A 98 18.97 -1.84 -9.36
N GLU A 99 20.19 -1.58 -8.91
CA GLU A 99 20.47 -1.60 -7.49
C GLU A 99 19.58 -0.50 -6.89
N GLN A 100 18.58 -0.90 -6.09
CA GLN A 100 17.63 -0.09 -5.31
C GLN A 100 16.31 0.32 -5.98
N ALA A 101 15.22 -0.29 -5.51
CA ALA A 101 14.41 0.32 -4.45
C ALA A 101 13.32 -0.67 -4.03
N GLN A 102 13.69 -1.68 -3.24
CA GLN A 102 12.70 -2.42 -2.47
C GLN A 102 12.50 -1.65 -1.16
N GLU A 103 11.29 -1.13 -1.01
CA GLU A 103 10.76 -0.47 0.16
C GLU A 103 11.08 -1.27 1.43
N GLY A 104 11.97 -0.71 2.25
CA GLY A 104 12.32 -1.22 3.58
C GLY A 104 12.38 -0.13 4.63
N THR A 105 11.93 1.08 4.29
CA THR A 105 11.86 2.21 5.21
C THR A 105 10.39 2.54 5.42
N ASP A 106 9.83 2.05 6.53
CA ASP A 106 8.48 2.42 6.95
C ASP A 106 8.40 3.95 7.13
N ALA A 107 7.18 4.51 7.07
CA ALA A 107 6.88 5.95 7.08
C ALA A 107 7.43 6.77 8.29
N GLY A 108 8.20 6.14 9.19
CA GLY A 108 8.94 6.75 10.29
C GLY A 108 10.46 6.70 10.18
N GLY A 109 11.04 6.28 9.05
CA GLY A 109 12.51 6.15 8.91
C GLY A 109 13.10 4.88 9.52
N LEU A 110 12.25 3.96 9.98
CA LEU A 110 12.63 2.68 10.58
C LEU A 110 12.87 1.63 9.51
N VAL A 111 13.89 0.79 9.71
CA VAL A 111 14.23 -0.30 8.80
C VAL A 111 13.35 -1.52 9.13
N ASN A 112 12.55 -1.96 8.17
CA ASN A 112 11.70 -3.14 8.34
C ASN A 112 12.51 -4.44 8.20
N LEU A 113 12.59 -5.25 9.24
CA LEU A 113 13.39 -6.49 9.26
C LEU A 113 12.90 -7.54 8.26
N ASN A 114 11.61 -7.54 7.93
CA ASN A 114 11.00 -8.50 7.04
C ASN A 114 11.15 -8.11 5.56
N THR A 115 11.20 -6.82 5.23
CA THR A 115 11.28 -6.36 3.82
C THR A 115 12.62 -5.76 3.43
N ALA A 116 13.45 -5.33 4.39
CA ALA A 116 14.70 -4.65 4.10
C ALA A 116 15.71 -5.51 3.33
N SER A 117 16.46 -4.85 2.44
CA SER A 117 17.60 -5.40 1.72
C SER A 117 18.83 -5.52 2.61
N ALA A 118 19.83 -6.27 2.13
CA ALA A 118 21.10 -6.39 2.83
C ALA A 118 21.81 -5.03 2.99
N GLU A 119 21.69 -4.14 2.00
CA GLU A 119 22.32 -2.82 2.07
C GLU A 119 21.59 -1.93 3.07
N GLN A 120 20.26 -1.98 3.12
CA GLN A 120 19.45 -1.25 4.09
C GLN A 120 19.73 -1.72 5.52
N LEU A 121 19.84 -3.03 5.75
CA LEU A 121 20.24 -3.54 7.07
C LEU A 121 21.67 -3.10 7.41
N ALA A 122 22.58 -3.01 6.44
CA ALA A 122 23.95 -2.57 6.63
C ALA A 122 24.09 -1.06 6.92
N THR A 123 23.04 -0.24 6.79
CA THR A 123 23.07 1.15 7.26
C THR A 123 22.90 1.27 8.76
N LEU A 124 22.45 0.19 9.44
CA LEU A 124 22.23 0.20 10.88
C LEU A 124 23.56 0.17 11.66
N PRO A 125 23.62 0.85 12.83
CA PRO A 125 24.85 0.91 13.62
C PRO A 125 25.30 -0.50 14.00
N ARG A 126 26.59 -0.79 13.76
CA ARG A 126 27.25 -2.09 14.03
C ARG A 126 26.77 -3.26 13.17
N ILE A 127 25.87 -3.05 12.21
CA ILE A 127 25.50 -4.05 11.21
C ILE A 127 26.32 -3.81 9.95
N GLY A 128 27.35 -4.65 9.76
CA GLY A 128 28.08 -4.71 8.49
C GLY A 128 27.47 -5.73 7.54
N PRO A 129 27.98 -5.83 6.29
CA PRO A 129 27.46 -6.75 5.26
C PRO A 129 27.31 -8.21 5.75
N ALA A 130 28.27 -8.70 6.53
CA ALA A 130 28.25 -10.07 7.07
C ALA A 130 27.18 -10.29 8.17
N LEU A 131 26.76 -9.24 8.87
CA LEU A 131 25.67 -9.30 9.85
C LEU A 131 24.33 -9.14 9.15
N ALA A 132 24.22 -8.22 8.18
CA ALA A 132 23.03 -8.05 7.35
C ALA A 132 22.64 -9.36 6.64
N GLN A 133 23.59 -10.07 6.03
CA GLN A 133 23.30 -11.37 5.42
C GLN A 133 22.84 -12.43 6.43
N ARG A 134 23.35 -12.40 7.67
CA ARG A 134 22.88 -13.31 8.73
C ARG A 134 21.46 -13.01 9.18
N ILE A 135 21.07 -11.74 9.22
CA ILE A 135 19.69 -11.34 9.53
C ILE A 135 18.75 -11.88 8.44
N ILE A 136 19.13 -11.75 7.16
CA ILE A 136 18.35 -12.29 6.03
C ILE A 136 18.29 -13.81 6.08
N ALA A 137 19.41 -14.49 6.31
CA ALA A 137 19.41 -15.95 6.43
C ALA A 137 18.50 -16.41 7.58
N TRP A 138 18.58 -15.74 8.74
CA TRP A 138 17.69 -16.04 9.86
C TRP A 138 16.22 -15.81 9.49
N ARG A 139 15.90 -14.72 8.79
CA ARG A 139 14.54 -14.42 8.31
C ARG A 139 14.01 -15.54 7.43
N ASP A 140 14.80 -15.98 6.45
CA ASP A 140 14.39 -16.97 5.47
C ASP A 140 14.24 -18.36 6.12
N ASP A 141 15.11 -18.72 7.05
CA ASP A 141 15.08 -19.99 7.79
C ASP A 141 13.93 -20.06 8.82
N ASN A 142 13.57 -18.93 9.44
CA ASN A 142 12.57 -18.89 10.53
C ASN A 142 11.20 -18.38 10.08
N GLY A 143 11.04 -18.02 8.80
CA GLY A 143 9.78 -17.55 8.22
C GLY A 143 9.41 -16.12 8.59
N GLY A 144 10.41 -15.27 8.84
CA GLY A 144 10.24 -13.87 9.22
C GLY A 144 10.44 -13.56 10.71
N PHE A 145 10.65 -12.28 11.00
CA PHE A 145 10.64 -11.72 12.36
C PHE A 145 9.18 -11.48 12.77
N ARG A 146 8.77 -12.01 13.93
CA ARG A 146 7.45 -11.74 14.53
C ARG A 146 7.50 -10.56 15.49
N SER A 147 8.68 -10.28 16.02
CA SER A 147 8.94 -9.15 16.90
C SER A 147 10.37 -8.67 16.72
N VAL A 148 10.64 -7.44 17.14
CA VAL A 148 12.00 -6.89 17.13
C VAL A 148 12.94 -7.73 18.02
N ASP A 149 12.43 -8.31 19.11
CA ASP A 149 13.21 -9.13 20.06
C ASP A 149 13.85 -10.36 19.42
N ASP A 150 13.25 -10.88 18.35
CA ASP A 150 13.74 -12.04 17.59
C ASP A 150 15.15 -11.81 17.02
N LEU A 151 15.59 -10.55 16.86
CA LEU A 151 16.97 -10.20 16.50
C LEU A 151 18.01 -10.78 17.45
N ARG A 152 17.69 -11.00 18.72
CA ARG A 152 18.60 -11.63 19.69
C ARG A 152 18.93 -13.08 19.35
N SER A 153 18.08 -13.74 18.54
CA SER A 153 18.34 -15.10 18.04
C SER A 153 19.30 -15.13 16.86
N VAL A 154 19.61 -13.97 16.27
CA VAL A 154 20.57 -13.85 15.17
C VAL A 154 21.99 -13.91 15.73
N SER A 155 22.75 -14.91 15.30
CA SER A 155 24.16 -15.06 15.68
C SER A 155 24.95 -13.79 15.38
N GLY A 156 25.58 -13.20 16.40
CA GLY A 156 26.37 -11.96 16.30
C GLY A 156 25.65 -10.69 16.74
N ILE A 157 24.35 -10.76 17.05
CA ILE A 157 23.61 -9.68 17.71
C ILE A 157 23.63 -9.93 19.22
N GLY A 158 24.47 -9.17 19.92
CA GLY A 158 24.49 -9.17 21.39
C GLY A 158 23.61 -8.05 21.96
N GLU A 159 23.43 -8.06 23.29
CA GLU A 159 22.57 -7.12 24.02
C GLU A 159 22.83 -5.64 23.68
N LYS A 160 24.11 -5.26 23.55
CA LYS A 160 24.52 -3.89 23.19
C LYS A 160 24.10 -3.53 21.77
N THR A 161 24.25 -4.45 20.83
CA THR A 161 23.86 -4.23 19.44
C THR A 161 22.34 -4.13 19.37
N PHE A 162 21.62 -5.08 19.97
CA PHE A 162 20.16 -5.08 20.04
C PHE A 162 19.59 -3.77 20.60
N ALA A 163 20.10 -3.29 21.74
CA ALA A 163 19.62 -2.07 22.37
C ALA A 163 19.74 -0.82 21.46
N MET A 164 20.71 -0.78 20.56
CA MET A 164 20.84 0.31 19.57
C MET A 164 19.93 0.11 18.35
N LEU A 165 19.61 -1.14 18.01
CA LEU A 165 18.79 -1.47 16.85
C LEU A 165 17.30 -1.37 17.13
N GLN A 166 16.85 -1.67 18.35
CA GLN A 166 15.42 -1.78 18.67
C GLN A 166 14.63 -0.49 18.42
N GLU A 167 15.28 0.67 18.44
CA GLU A 167 14.67 1.97 18.18
C GLU A 167 14.75 2.39 16.70
N LEU A 168 15.45 1.62 15.86
CA LEU A 168 15.72 1.90 14.46
C LEU A 168 15.07 0.89 13.50
N VAL A 169 14.44 -0.16 14.04
CA VAL A 169 13.89 -1.26 13.25
C VAL A 169 12.45 -1.56 13.61
N THR A 170 11.73 -2.14 12.67
CA THR A 170 10.34 -2.62 12.82
C THR A 170 10.19 -3.99 12.15
N VAL A 171 9.07 -4.68 12.40
CA VAL A 171 8.72 -5.97 11.76
C VAL A 171 7.52 -5.82 10.82
#